data_AF-A0A811SJJ7-F1
#
_entry.id   AF-A0A811SJJ7-F1
#
_cell.length_a   1.000
_cell.length_b   1.000
_cell.length_c   1.000
_cell.angle_alpha   90.00
_cell.angle_beta   90.00
_cell.angle_gamma   90.00
#
_symmetry.space_group_name_H-M   'P 1'
#
loop_
_entity.id
_entity.type
_entity.pdbx_description
1 polymer ?
#
loop_
_entity_poly.entity_id
_entity_poly.type
_entity_poly.pdbx_seq_one_letter_code
_entity_poly.pdbx_strand_id
1 'polypeptide(L)'
;MVDDEYRAPTFRLDPIEGRAHSPFEFSMQRRRMDLDDYLLYITSWSAYQTAKDKGVELLDEATVQEFATAWGGDGKEVKTVTYPIFLRIGKVRPE
;
A
#
# COMPACT_ATOMS: atom_id res chain seq x y z
N MET A 1 6.84 -2.45 9.48
CA MET A 1 8.01 -2.06 8.64
C MET A 1 7.59 -1.22 7.43
N VAL A 2 6.63 -1.68 6.61
CA VAL A 2 5.89 -0.82 5.65
C VAL A 2 4.74 -0.10 6.34
N ASP A 3 4.00 -0.81 7.20
CA ASP A 3 2.82 -0.27 7.90
C ASP A 3 3.15 0.81 8.93
N ASP A 4 4.40 0.84 9.42
CA ASP A 4 4.95 1.90 10.27
C ASP A 4 5.68 2.99 9.48
N GLU A 5 5.52 3.01 8.15
CA GLU A 5 6.13 4.01 7.27
C GLU A 5 7.67 4.07 7.40
N TYR A 6 8.30 2.93 7.73
CA TYR A 6 9.73 2.83 8.04
C TYR A 6 10.24 3.72 9.19
N ARG A 7 9.36 4.15 10.11
CA ARG A 7 9.68 4.97 11.30
C ARG A 7 10.42 4.21 12.41
N ALA A 8 10.85 2.97 12.16
CA ALA A 8 11.54 2.13 13.14
C ALA A 8 12.74 2.85 13.81
N PRO A 9 12.99 2.60 15.11
CA PRO A 9 13.90 3.40 15.92
C PRO A 9 15.37 3.31 15.52
N THR A 10 15.78 2.31 14.73
CA THR A 10 17.20 2.11 14.37
C THR A 10 17.36 1.98 12.87
N PHE A 11 18.10 2.92 12.27
CA PHE A 11 18.53 2.85 10.87
C PHE A 11 20.02 3.08 10.81
N ARG A 12 20.73 2.11 10.24
CA ARG A 12 22.19 1.99 10.33
C ARG A 12 22.94 2.65 9.18
N LEU A 13 22.22 3.20 8.19
CA LEU A 13 22.83 3.91 7.07
C LEU A 13 22.94 5.39 7.43
N ASP A 14 24.07 6.01 7.07
CA ASP A 14 24.33 7.41 7.36
C ASP A 14 23.36 8.32 6.58
N PRO A 15 23.01 9.50 7.13
CA PRO A 15 22.09 10.40 6.45
C PRO A 15 22.74 10.94 5.18
N ILE A 16 21.94 11.18 4.16
CA ILE A 16 22.40 11.86 2.95
C ILE A 16 22.75 13.31 3.35
N GLU A 17 23.92 13.81 2.96
CA GLU A 17 24.40 15.15 3.31
C GLU A 17 23.31 16.21 3.09
N GLY A 18 23.01 16.97 4.14
CA GLY A 18 21.97 18.01 4.14
C GLY A 18 20.54 17.54 4.47
N ARG A 19 20.29 16.25 4.77
CA ARG A 19 18.97 15.76 5.19
C ARG A 19 19.03 14.92 6.47
N ALA A 20 18.08 15.15 7.38
CA ALA A 20 17.89 14.31 8.57
C ALA A 20 17.46 12.88 8.20
N HIS A 21 17.66 11.92 9.11
CA HIS A 21 17.16 10.54 8.99
C HIS A 21 15.63 10.46 9.17
N SER A 22 14.85 11.13 8.35
CA SER A 22 13.40 10.99 8.34
C SER A 22 12.96 10.18 7.12
N PRO A 23 12.01 9.24 7.25
CA PRO A 23 11.30 8.71 6.11
C PRO A 23 10.72 9.88 5.30
N PHE A 24 10.99 9.91 4.00
CA PHE A 24 10.38 10.86 3.09
C PHE A 24 9.10 10.23 2.57
N GLU A 25 7.99 10.94 2.68
CA GLU A 25 6.82 10.64 1.86
C GLU A 25 7.18 10.96 0.42
N PHE A 26 7.44 9.93 -0.37
CA PHE A 26 7.81 10.05 -1.76
C PHE A 26 6.57 9.83 -2.59
N SER A 27 6.14 10.87 -3.31
CA SER A 27 5.10 10.89 -4.34
C SER A 27 3.95 9.86 -4.21
N MET A 28 2.72 10.35 -4.05
CA MET A 28 1.51 9.54 -4.26
C MET A 28 1.59 8.81 -5.59
N GLN A 29 1.78 7.48 -5.58
CA GLN A 29 1.67 6.72 -6.80
C GLN A 29 0.22 6.69 -7.22
N ARG A 30 -0.01 7.11 -8.46
CA ARG A 30 -1.34 7.14 -9.08
C ARG A 30 -1.44 5.95 -10.01
N ARG A 31 -2.29 5.00 -9.69
CA ARG A 31 -2.60 3.89 -10.58
C ARG A 31 -4.01 4.05 -11.12
N ARG A 32 -4.17 3.76 -12.41
CA ARG A 32 -5.48 3.65 -13.04
C ARG A 32 -5.95 2.21 -12.87
N MET A 33 -7.08 2.02 -12.20
CA MET A 33 -7.64 0.70 -11.88
C MET A 33 -9.15 0.75 -12.10
N ASP A 34 -9.72 -0.30 -12.67
CA ASP A 34 -11.14 -0.60 -12.50
C ASP A 34 -11.38 -1.32 -11.15
N LEU A 35 -12.61 -1.73 -10.88
CA LEU A 35 -12.93 -2.39 -9.62
C LEU A 35 -12.23 -3.75 -9.48
N ASP A 36 -12.15 -4.53 -10.56
CA ASP A 36 -11.55 -5.85 -10.55
C ASP A 36 -10.04 -5.75 -10.26
N ASP A 37 -9.35 -4.80 -10.90
CA ASP A 37 -7.95 -4.47 -10.63
C ASP A 37 -7.74 -4.08 -9.16
N TYR A 38 -8.66 -3.29 -8.59
CA TYR A 38 -8.58 -2.82 -7.21
C TYR A 38 -8.80 -3.95 -6.20
N LEU A 39 -9.78 -4.82 -6.44
CA LEU A 39 -10.02 -6.01 -5.61
C LEU A 39 -8.86 -7.00 -5.72
N LEU A 40 -8.33 -7.22 -6.91
CA LEU A 40 -7.13 -8.04 -7.11
C LEU A 40 -5.95 -7.48 -6.29
N TYR A 41 -5.76 -6.16 -6.29
CA TYR A 41 -4.76 -5.52 -5.46
C TYR A 41 -4.97 -5.78 -3.95
N ILE A 42 -6.18 -5.65 -3.42
CA ILE A 42 -6.49 -5.96 -2.02
C ILE A 42 -6.21 -7.43 -1.70
N THR A 43 -6.61 -8.36 -2.58
CA THR A 43 -6.38 -9.79 -2.35
C THR A 43 -4.89 -10.14 -2.31
N SER A 44 -4.03 -9.35 -2.94
CA SER A 44 -2.57 -9.54 -2.88
C SER A 44 -1.94 -9.16 -1.54
N TRP A 45 -2.68 -8.50 -0.64
CA TRP A 45 -2.16 -8.06 0.65
C TRP A 45 -1.92 -9.25 1.60
N SER A 46 -0.78 -9.24 2.28
CA SER A 46 -0.44 -10.28 3.27
C SER A 46 -1.46 -10.38 4.40
N ALA A 47 -2.06 -9.25 4.81
CA ALA A 47 -3.12 -9.22 5.80
C ALA A 47 -4.38 -9.95 5.33
N TYR A 48 -4.77 -9.77 4.06
CA TYR A 48 -5.92 -10.46 3.47
C TYR A 48 -5.65 -11.97 3.37
N GLN A 49 -4.47 -12.35 2.87
CA GLN A 49 -4.06 -13.76 2.81
C GLN A 49 -4.05 -14.42 4.20
N THR A 50 -3.54 -13.71 5.22
CA THR A 50 -3.53 -14.20 6.61
C THR A 50 -4.95 -14.34 7.18
N ALA A 51 -5.87 -13.42 6.85
CA ALA A 51 -7.26 -13.52 7.26
C ALA A 51 -7.93 -14.75 6.61
N LYS A 52 -7.67 -14.97 5.32
CA LYS A 52 -8.17 -16.11 4.57
C LYS A 52 -7.63 -17.44 5.11
N ASP A 53 -6.34 -17.51 5.44
CA ASP A 53 -5.72 -18.68 6.08
C ASP A 53 -6.35 -19.00 7.45
N LYS A 54 -6.85 -17.98 8.15
CA LYS A 54 -7.59 -18.13 9.42
C LYS A 54 -9.09 -18.41 9.22
N GLY A 55 -9.54 -18.62 7.98
CA GLY A 55 -10.93 -18.90 7.63
C GLY A 55 -11.85 -17.67 7.62
N VAL A 56 -11.29 -16.46 7.58
CA VAL A 56 -12.05 -15.22 7.49
C VAL A 56 -12.00 -14.72 6.05
N GLU A 57 -13.14 -14.77 5.35
CA GLU A 57 -13.30 -14.14 4.04
C GLU A 57 -13.71 -12.68 4.22
N LEU A 58 -12.82 -11.75 3.84
CA LEU A 58 -13.04 -10.31 3.98
C LEU A 58 -13.73 -9.68 2.75
N LEU A 59 -13.70 -10.37 1.61
CA LEU A 59 -14.33 -9.94 0.36
C LEU A 59 -15.41 -10.96 -0.02
N ASP A 60 -16.40 -11.10 0.86
CA ASP A 60 -17.58 -11.89 0.55
C ASP A 60 -18.44 -11.20 -0.53
N GLU A 61 -19.42 -11.94 -1.06
CA GLU A 61 -20.26 -11.46 -2.16
C GLU A 61 -20.98 -10.15 -1.81
N ALA A 62 -21.41 -9.99 -0.55
CA ALA A 62 -22.04 -8.78 -0.06
C ALA A 62 -21.07 -7.58 -0.08
N THR A 63 -19.86 -7.76 0.45
CA THR A 63 -18.82 -6.72 0.46
C THR A 63 -18.42 -6.33 -0.96
N VAL A 64 -18.26 -7.29 -1.87
CA VAL A 64 -17.94 -7.02 -3.28
C VAL A 64 -19.06 -6.22 -3.95
N GLN A 65 -20.32 -6.54 -3.68
CA GLN A 65 -21.47 -5.81 -4.23
C GLN A 65 -21.55 -4.37 -3.69
N GLU A 66 -21.22 -4.15 -2.41
CA GLU A 66 -21.10 -2.81 -1.83
C GLU A 66 -19.97 -2.02 -2.49
N PHE A 67 -18.81 -2.65 -2.71
CA PHE A 67 -17.71 -2.04 -3.45
C PHE A 67 -18.14 -1.66 -4.88
N ALA A 68 -18.83 -2.55 -5.60
CA ALA A 68 -19.31 -2.27 -6.95
C ALA A 68 -20.27 -1.07 -6.98
N THR A 69 -21.20 -1.01 -6.03
CA THR A 69 -22.13 0.11 -5.88
C THR A 69 -21.38 1.42 -5.62
N ALA A 70 -20.40 1.41 -4.72
CA ALA A 70 -19.59 2.59 -4.42
C ALA A 70 -18.66 3.01 -5.58
N TRP A 71 -18.23 2.05 -6.41
CA TRP A 71 -17.30 2.29 -7.52
C TRP A 71 -17.95 2.87 -8.77
N GLY A 72 -19.28 2.81 -8.90
CA GLY A 72 -20.01 3.26 -10.09
C GLY A 72 -21.09 2.29 -10.58
N GLY A 73 -21.41 1.27 -9.79
CA GLY A 73 -22.44 0.27 -10.06
C GLY A 73 -21.94 -0.89 -10.93
N ASP A 74 -21.44 -0.58 -12.13
CA ASP A 74 -20.98 -1.61 -13.08
C ASP A 74 -19.53 -2.07 -12.87
N GLY A 75 -18.78 -1.38 -12.00
CA GLY A 75 -17.38 -1.69 -11.67
C GLY A 75 -16.36 -1.43 -12.80
N LYS A 76 -16.82 -0.98 -13.98
CA LYS A 76 -15.96 -0.82 -15.16
C LYS A 76 -15.30 0.55 -15.24
N GLU A 77 -15.73 1.49 -14.41
CA GLU A 77 -15.16 2.83 -14.37
C GLU A 77 -13.70 2.77 -13.88
N VAL A 78 -12.78 3.23 -14.72
CA VAL A 78 -11.36 3.30 -14.35
C VAL A 78 -11.11 4.55 -13.50
N LYS A 79 -10.80 4.34 -12.22
CA LYS A 79 -10.49 5.40 -11.26
C LYS A 79 -8.99 5.53 -11.03
N THR A 80 -8.58 6.71 -10.57
CA THR A 80 -7.19 6.96 -10.16
C THR A 80 -7.04 6.68 -8.67
N VAL A 81 -6.44 5.55 -8.34
CA VAL A 81 -6.14 5.14 -6.96
C VAL A 81 -4.80 5.74 -6.56
N THR A 82 -4.76 6.41 -5.40
CA THR A 82 -3.55 7.03 -4.85
C THR A 82 -3.18 6.41 -3.52
N TYR A 83 -1.92 6.04 -3.37
CA TYR A 83 -1.38 5.56 -2.09
C TYR A 83 -0.05 6.25 -1.76
N PRO A 84 0.18 6.61 -0.49
CA PRO A 84 1.44 7.20 -0.07
C PRO A 84 2.54 6.13 -0.08
N ILE A 85 3.73 6.49 -0.55
CA ILE A 85 4.92 5.65 -0.43
C ILE A 85 5.88 6.33 0.53
N PHE A 86 6.35 5.58 1.52
CA PHE A 86 7.34 6.05 2.47
C PHE A 86 8.68 5.40 2.14
N LEU A 87 9.70 6.23 1.92
CA LEU A 87 11.06 5.77 1.63
C LEU A 87 12.01 6.25 2.71
N ARG A 88 12.92 5.36 3.13
CA ARG A 88 14.04 5.70 4.02
C ARG A 88 15.34 5.37 3.30
N ILE A 89 16.12 6.39 2.97
CA ILE A 89 17.35 6.28 2.18
C ILE A 89 18.53 6.77 3.03
N GLY A 90 19.66 6.08 2.94
CA GLY A 90 20.91 6.48 3.59
C GLY A 90 22.11 5.97 2.80
N LYS A 91 23.29 6.51 3.11
CA LYS A 91 24.56 6.11 2.49
C LYS A 91 25.12 4.87 3.19
N VAL A 92 25.56 3.88 2.40
CA VAL A 92 26.31 2.72 2.89
C VAL A 92 27.75 3.17 3.15
N ARG A 93 28.30 2.80 4.32
CA ARG A 93 29.72 3.05 4.61
C ARG A 93 30.58 2.15 3.72
N PRO A 94 31.57 2.68 3.00
CA PRO A 94 32.60 1.83 2.40
C PRO A 94 33.41 1.15 3.52
N GLU A 95 33.74 -0.14 3.32
CA GLU A 95 34.64 -0.90 4.20
C GLU A 95 36.07 -0.34 4.18
#